data_AF-A0AA38PRA7-F1
#
_entry.id   AF-A0AA38PRA7-F1
#
_cell.length_a   1.000
_cell.length_b   1.000
_cell.length_c   1.000
_cell.angle_alpha   90.00
_cell.angle_beta   90.00
_cell.angle_gamma   90.00
#
_symmetry.space_group_name_H-M   'P 1'
#
loop_
_entity.id
_entity.type
_entity.pdbx_description
1 polymer ?
#
loop_
_entity_poly.entity_id
_entity_poly.type
_entity_poly.pdbx_seq_one_letter_code
_entity_poly.pdbx_strand_id
1 'polypeptide(L)'
;MQPPATQSYEGLVGARWPEHGVFVTSPNMKVLSPPLLGPQKIRERLQYHFGEHDPCLVAQPFDASTAFLSVIQYPYGVNASSLILWAVPDRIEFEPVLGQTLAHNPLGHLKRQLVDELESYYLMLWSDCSTALPASSDVSKSSAQSLLSRARPKLNDYRTRIRILLSQLKRPLLFNEAIHSWVCAQRNILQMEALYTWVTSVEPRWDTPSPIAKHAIRDVVGALTERADEAEKLFRAGIPVWYFQKLGAEDFTRVARWSTETNPVPFRQLDPRVSLADADPPHPTIFHGTLECSKRYTAMAECIWRQVYPSSLWSSNNTHSNVQFDNSSSASHTAPKKLDAALLGACGSSGSSVLLLTIPSLRCAVRVESV
;
A
#
# COMPACT_ATOMS: atom_id res chain seq x y z
N MET A 1 18.46 -15.11 29.54
CA MET A 1 19.16 -15.80 28.44
C MET A 1 18.77 -15.14 27.13
N GLN A 2 19.73 -14.66 26.36
CA GLN A 2 19.48 -14.14 25.01
C GLN A 2 19.19 -15.34 24.09
N PRO A 3 18.12 -15.31 23.27
CA PRO A 3 17.84 -16.43 22.38
C PRO A 3 19.01 -16.60 21.39
N PRO A 4 19.33 -17.85 21.00
CA PRO A 4 20.37 -18.13 20.02
C PRO A 4 20.10 -17.36 18.72
N ALA A 5 21.16 -17.03 17.99
CA ALA A 5 21.03 -16.31 16.73
C ALA A 5 20.22 -17.14 15.71
N THR A 6 18.94 -16.82 15.55
CA THR A 6 18.08 -17.38 14.50
C THR A 6 18.59 -17.00 13.11
N GLN A 7 18.62 -17.98 12.21
CA GLN A 7 18.78 -17.74 10.76
C GLN A 7 17.44 -17.27 10.15
N SER A 8 17.46 -16.74 8.93
CA SER A 8 16.26 -16.19 8.27
C SER A 8 15.15 -17.22 8.03
N TYR A 9 15.52 -18.49 7.94
CA TYR A 9 14.61 -19.62 7.74
C TYR A 9 14.24 -20.34 9.05
N GLU A 10 14.85 -19.99 10.19
CA GLU A 10 14.43 -20.48 11.51
C GLU A 10 13.34 -19.57 12.09
N GLY A 11 12.42 -20.11 12.90
CA GLY A 11 11.34 -19.34 13.51
C GLY A 11 11.58 -19.04 14.99
N LEU A 12 11.42 -17.79 15.42
CA LEU A 12 11.14 -17.49 16.83
C LEU A 12 9.74 -18.00 17.22
N VAL A 13 8.79 -17.84 16.31
CA VAL A 13 7.44 -18.39 16.43
C VAL A 13 7.01 -19.04 15.12
N GLY A 14 6.08 -19.98 15.20
CA GLY A 14 5.43 -20.56 14.03
C GLY A 14 4.05 -21.13 14.32
N ALA A 15 3.25 -21.30 13.28
CA ALA A 15 1.93 -21.93 13.35
C ALA A 15 1.68 -22.74 12.08
N ARG A 16 0.84 -23.78 12.20
CA ARG A 16 0.44 -24.66 11.10
C ARG A 16 -0.98 -24.31 10.66
N TRP A 17 -1.23 -24.38 9.36
CA TRP A 17 -2.55 -24.28 8.73
C TRP A 17 -2.78 -25.52 7.84
N PRO A 18 -3.12 -26.67 8.45
CA PRO A 18 -3.32 -27.95 7.75
C PRO A 18 -4.27 -27.87 6.56
N GLU A 19 -5.35 -27.12 6.69
CA GLU A 19 -6.38 -26.90 5.67
C GLU A 19 -5.84 -26.22 4.40
N HIS A 20 -4.71 -25.52 4.51
CA HIS A 20 -4.03 -24.87 3.39
C HIS A 20 -2.74 -25.57 2.98
N GLY A 21 -2.35 -26.65 3.64
CA GLY A 21 -1.12 -27.36 3.33
C GLY A 21 0.16 -26.58 3.65
N VAL A 22 0.09 -25.57 4.52
CA VAL A 22 1.23 -24.68 4.84
C VAL A 22 1.44 -24.47 6.34
N PHE A 23 2.64 -24.01 6.70
CA PHE A 23 2.95 -23.43 8.00
C PHE A 23 3.66 -22.10 7.80
N VAL A 24 3.54 -21.21 8.79
CA VAL A 24 4.17 -19.87 8.78
C VAL A 24 5.12 -19.77 9.95
N THR A 25 6.32 -19.24 9.71
CA THR A 25 7.30 -18.92 10.76
C THR A 25 7.68 -17.45 10.70
N SER A 26 8.15 -16.90 11.82
CA SER A 26 8.82 -15.59 11.82
C SER A 26 10.17 -15.66 12.49
N PRO A 27 11.28 -15.32 11.81
CA PRO A 27 12.63 -15.33 12.37
C PRO A 27 12.93 -14.13 13.28
N ASN A 28 12.13 -13.06 13.19
CA ASN A 28 12.36 -11.80 13.90
C ASN A 28 11.14 -11.24 14.64
N MET A 29 9.97 -11.88 14.57
CA MET A 29 8.79 -11.48 15.35
C MET A 29 8.42 -12.51 16.41
N LYS A 30 7.83 -12.03 17.51
CA LYS A 30 7.24 -12.88 18.56
C LYS A 30 5.74 -13.12 18.38
N VAL A 31 5.19 -12.57 17.30
CA VAL A 31 3.77 -12.59 16.93
C VAL A 31 3.63 -13.14 15.53
N LEU A 32 2.48 -13.74 15.22
CA LEU A 32 2.14 -14.19 13.87
C LEU A 32 1.44 -13.09 13.09
N SER A 33 1.43 -13.19 11.76
CA SER A 33 0.52 -12.44 10.90
C SER A 33 -0.59 -13.38 10.44
N PRO A 34 -1.85 -12.94 10.33
CA PRO A 34 -2.90 -13.73 9.70
C PRO A 34 -2.44 -14.17 8.30
N PRO A 35 -2.55 -15.46 7.97
CA PRO A 35 -2.16 -15.94 6.66
C PRO A 35 -3.19 -15.49 5.62
N LEU A 36 -2.77 -14.68 4.66
CA LEU A 36 -3.65 -14.20 3.60
C LEU A 36 -3.67 -15.19 2.42
N LEU A 37 -4.17 -16.40 2.68
CA LEU A 37 -4.10 -17.54 1.76
C LEU A 37 -5.36 -17.69 0.89
N GLY A 38 -5.20 -18.20 -0.33
CA GLY A 38 -6.30 -18.48 -1.25
C GLY A 38 -6.96 -17.23 -1.86
N PRO A 39 -8.09 -17.40 -2.57
CA PRO A 39 -8.82 -16.28 -3.19
C PRO A 39 -9.38 -15.32 -2.16
N GLN A 40 -9.03 -14.04 -2.29
CA GLN A 40 -9.47 -12.97 -1.41
C GLN A 40 -10.56 -12.12 -2.08
N LYS A 41 -11.39 -11.46 -1.27
CA LYS A 41 -12.32 -10.41 -1.70
C LYS A 41 -11.93 -9.13 -1.00
N ILE A 42 -11.59 -8.12 -1.77
CA ILE A 42 -11.13 -6.84 -1.24
C ILE A 42 -12.24 -5.81 -1.47
N ARG A 43 -12.55 -5.07 -0.40
CA ARG A 43 -13.49 -3.95 -0.37
C ARG A 43 -13.04 -2.98 0.71
N GLU A 44 -13.59 -1.77 0.68
CA GLU A 44 -13.41 -0.84 1.79
C GLU A 44 -14.24 -1.26 3.00
N ARG A 45 -13.66 -1.07 4.18
CA ARG A 45 -14.27 -1.30 5.50
C ARG A 45 -14.89 0.00 6.01
N LEU A 46 -15.55 -0.04 7.16
CA LEU A 46 -16.28 1.08 7.77
C LEU A 46 -15.48 2.40 7.84
N GLN A 47 -14.17 2.32 8.02
CA GLN A 47 -13.26 3.47 8.15
C GLN A 47 -12.43 3.73 6.88
N TYR A 48 -12.93 3.32 5.71
CA TYR A 48 -12.30 3.60 4.40
C TYR A 48 -10.86 3.04 4.24
N HIS A 49 -10.54 1.97 4.97
CA HIS A 49 -9.35 1.16 4.76
C HIS A 49 -9.74 -0.21 4.20
N PHE A 50 -8.78 -1.03 3.77
CA PHE A 50 -9.04 -2.32 3.11
C PHE A 50 -8.96 -3.53 4.06
N GLY A 51 -9.23 -3.32 5.36
CA GLY A 51 -9.16 -4.37 6.38
C GLY A 51 -7.80 -5.09 6.43
N GLU A 52 -7.82 -6.43 6.47
CA GLU A 52 -6.60 -7.24 6.45
C GLU A 52 -5.79 -7.16 5.14
N HIS A 53 -6.39 -6.62 4.07
CA HIS A 53 -5.72 -6.44 2.78
C HIS A 53 -5.05 -5.07 2.66
N ASP A 54 -5.13 -4.24 3.69
CA ASP A 54 -4.58 -2.89 3.66
C ASP A 54 -3.06 -2.88 3.89
N PRO A 55 -2.25 -2.46 2.91
CA PRO A 55 -0.78 -2.45 3.05
C PRO A 55 -0.28 -1.45 4.10
N CYS A 56 -1.10 -0.47 4.52
CA CYS A 56 -0.72 0.47 5.56
C CYS A 56 -0.91 -0.09 6.97
N LEU A 57 -1.66 -1.18 7.13
CA LEU A 57 -2.05 -1.72 8.44
C LEU A 57 -1.45 -3.12 8.69
N VAL A 58 -1.45 -3.97 7.66
CA VAL A 58 -1.13 -5.39 7.79
C VAL A 58 -0.07 -5.81 6.78
N ALA A 59 0.83 -6.70 7.20
CA ALA A 59 1.84 -7.29 6.33
C ALA A 59 1.19 -7.93 5.10
N GLN A 60 1.70 -7.58 3.92
CA GLN A 60 1.22 -8.11 2.66
C GLN A 60 2.23 -9.07 2.03
N PRO A 61 1.80 -9.95 1.11
CA PRO A 61 2.72 -10.67 0.24
C PRO A 61 3.72 -9.72 -0.41
N PHE A 62 5.00 -10.06 -0.24
CA PHE A 62 6.11 -9.30 -0.78
C PHE A 62 6.06 -9.32 -2.29
N ASP A 63 6.28 -8.16 -2.89
CA ASP A 63 6.38 -7.99 -4.33
C ASP A 63 7.44 -6.92 -4.58
N ALA A 64 8.40 -7.21 -5.46
CA ALA A 64 9.54 -6.34 -5.69
C ALA A 64 9.14 -4.95 -6.21
N SER A 65 8.07 -4.84 -7.00
CA SER A 65 7.59 -3.56 -7.55
C SER A 65 6.94 -2.67 -6.48
N THR A 66 6.53 -3.27 -5.36
CA THR A 66 5.88 -2.61 -4.22
C THR A 66 6.60 -2.84 -2.89
N ALA A 67 7.87 -3.23 -2.93
CA ALA A 67 8.65 -3.65 -1.77
C ALA A 67 8.69 -2.59 -0.65
N PHE A 68 8.67 -1.31 -1.03
CA PHE A 68 8.61 -0.19 -0.09
C PHE A 68 7.37 -0.21 0.84
N LEU A 69 6.28 -0.88 0.47
CA LEU A 69 5.11 -0.99 1.36
C LEU A 69 5.44 -1.77 2.65
N SER A 70 6.41 -2.68 2.61
CA SER A 70 6.85 -3.44 3.79
C SER A 70 7.52 -2.58 4.87
N VAL A 71 7.95 -1.35 4.51
CA VAL A 71 8.59 -0.41 5.42
C VAL A 71 7.70 0.76 5.82
N ILE A 72 6.38 0.66 5.55
CA ILE A 72 5.40 1.59 6.15
C ILE A 72 5.52 1.48 7.66
N GLN A 73 5.64 2.63 8.33
CA GLN A 73 5.74 2.70 9.78
C GLN A 73 4.55 1.98 10.42
N TYR A 74 4.78 1.30 11.54
CA TYR A 74 3.72 0.70 12.31
C TYR A 74 3.12 1.72 13.30
N PRO A 75 1.80 1.75 13.52
CA PRO A 75 1.11 2.75 14.37
C PRO A 75 1.56 2.86 15.83
N TYR A 76 2.41 1.95 16.31
CA TYR A 76 2.73 1.77 17.73
C TYR A 76 4.19 2.02 18.09
N GLY A 77 4.89 2.76 17.23
CA GLY A 77 6.25 3.17 17.50
C GLY A 77 6.31 4.15 18.66
N VAL A 78 7.46 4.14 19.34
CA VAL A 78 7.78 5.01 20.49
C VAL A 78 7.77 6.52 20.10
N ASN A 79 7.63 6.86 18.83
CA ASN A 79 7.65 8.23 18.34
C ASN A 79 6.25 8.85 18.31
N ALA A 80 5.97 9.71 19.29
CA ALA A 80 4.75 10.52 19.33
C ALA A 80 4.54 11.42 18.09
N SER A 81 5.60 11.69 17.32
CA SER A 81 5.55 12.56 16.14
C SER A 81 4.73 12.02 14.97
N SER A 82 4.41 10.72 14.93
CA SER A 82 3.62 10.11 13.85
C SER A 82 2.16 9.81 14.23
N LEU A 83 1.70 10.23 15.42
CA LEU A 83 0.34 9.91 15.89
C LEU A 83 -0.75 10.47 14.96
N ILE A 84 -0.53 11.62 14.33
CA ILE A 84 -1.47 12.22 13.39
C ILE A 84 -1.72 11.35 12.14
N LEU A 85 -0.77 10.49 11.76
CA LEU A 85 -0.92 9.55 10.65
C LEU A 85 -1.86 8.38 10.96
N TRP A 86 -2.21 8.21 12.24
CA TRP A 86 -3.04 7.12 12.75
C TRP A 86 -4.27 7.64 13.51
N ALA A 87 -4.45 8.97 13.57
CA ALA A 87 -5.63 9.57 14.15
C ALA A 87 -6.87 9.22 13.32
N VAL A 88 -7.97 8.89 14.00
CA VAL A 88 -9.26 8.55 13.39
C VAL A 88 -10.27 9.58 13.86
N PRO A 89 -10.53 10.63 13.05
CA PRO A 89 -11.43 11.68 13.48
C PRO A 89 -12.86 11.20 13.67
N ASP A 90 -13.51 11.70 14.71
CA ASP A 90 -14.91 11.42 15.01
C ASP A 90 -15.80 12.64 14.74
N ARG A 91 -17.09 12.51 15.08
CA ARG A 91 -18.06 13.60 14.86
C ARG A 91 -17.81 14.82 15.75
N ILE A 92 -17.11 14.67 16.88
CA ILE A 92 -16.76 15.78 17.79
C ILE A 92 -15.67 16.65 17.16
N GLU A 93 -14.88 16.07 16.25
CA GLU A 93 -13.84 16.76 15.49
C GLU A 93 -14.35 17.36 14.18
N PHE A 94 -15.67 17.29 13.92
CA PHE A 94 -16.30 17.86 12.73
C PHE A 94 -17.22 19.03 13.10
N GLU A 95 -16.95 20.20 12.53
CA GLU A 95 -17.64 21.45 12.79
C GLU A 95 -18.55 21.80 11.61
N PRO A 96 -19.89 21.76 11.78
CA PRO A 96 -20.83 22.18 10.74
C PRO A 96 -20.60 23.64 10.34
N VAL A 97 -20.74 23.96 9.05
CA VAL A 97 -20.74 25.36 8.61
C VAL A 97 -21.97 26.09 9.14
N LEU A 98 -21.87 27.41 9.29
CA LEU A 98 -22.97 28.24 9.78
C LEU A 98 -24.26 27.98 8.98
N GLY A 99 -25.36 27.70 9.68
CA GLY A 99 -26.65 27.41 9.08
C GLY A 99 -26.89 25.94 8.70
N GLN A 100 -25.91 25.05 8.86
CA GLN A 100 -26.07 23.61 8.59
C GLN A 100 -26.30 22.76 9.85
N THR A 101 -26.21 23.32 11.07
CA THR A 101 -26.27 22.55 12.33
C THR A 101 -27.52 21.66 12.49
N LEU A 102 -28.65 22.05 11.91
CA LEU A 102 -29.92 21.30 11.99
C LEU A 102 -30.14 20.33 10.81
N ALA A 103 -29.24 20.30 9.83
CA ALA A 103 -29.34 19.37 8.71
C ALA A 103 -29.02 17.95 9.18
N HIS A 104 -29.73 16.95 8.63
CA HIS A 104 -29.47 15.54 8.92
C HIS A 104 -28.06 15.10 8.50
N ASN A 105 -27.51 15.71 7.45
CA ASN A 105 -26.15 15.48 6.98
C ASN A 105 -25.47 16.82 6.67
N PRO A 106 -24.94 17.51 7.69
CA PRO A 106 -24.43 18.86 7.54
C PRO A 106 -23.12 18.88 6.74
N LEU A 107 -22.97 19.89 5.89
CA LEU A 107 -21.65 20.29 5.41
C LEU A 107 -20.86 20.91 6.56
N GLY A 108 -19.56 20.61 6.63
CA GLY A 108 -18.71 21.07 7.71
C GLY A 108 -17.24 20.86 7.41
N HIS A 109 -16.42 21.12 8.41
CA HIS A 109 -14.97 21.00 8.35
C HIS A 109 -14.48 20.06 9.44
N LEU A 110 -13.41 19.31 9.20
CA LEU A 110 -12.63 18.80 10.32
C LEU A 110 -11.98 19.98 11.04
N LYS A 111 -11.83 19.86 12.37
CA LYS A 111 -11.16 20.86 13.19
C LYS A 111 -9.83 21.24 12.54
N ARG A 112 -9.65 22.55 12.36
CA ARG A 112 -8.48 23.12 11.70
C ARG A 112 -7.16 22.61 12.28
N GLN A 113 -7.09 22.45 13.61
CA GLN A 113 -5.90 21.94 14.28
C GLN A 113 -5.45 20.58 13.74
N LEU A 114 -6.37 19.64 13.48
CA LEU A 114 -6.03 18.31 12.96
C LEU A 114 -5.47 18.39 11.53
N VAL A 115 -6.12 19.18 10.69
CA VAL A 115 -5.70 19.37 9.29
C VAL A 115 -4.34 20.06 9.22
N ASP A 116 -4.12 21.09 10.06
CA ASP A 116 -2.86 21.82 10.14
C ASP A 116 -1.73 20.93 10.70
N GLU A 117 -2.01 20.02 11.65
CA GLU A 117 -1.03 19.05 12.17
C GLU A 117 -0.63 18.02 11.10
N LEU A 118 -1.59 17.47 10.36
CA LEU A 118 -1.33 16.53 9.27
C LEU A 118 -0.55 17.21 8.13
N GLU A 119 -0.92 18.43 7.76
CA GLU A 119 -0.20 19.23 6.76
C GLU A 119 1.22 19.55 7.23
N SER A 120 1.42 19.89 8.50
CA SER A 120 2.74 20.15 9.08
C SER A 120 3.63 18.91 9.00
N TYR A 121 3.11 17.72 9.33
CA TYR A 121 3.85 16.46 9.16
C TYR A 121 4.28 16.25 7.71
N TYR A 122 3.34 16.40 6.77
CA TYR A 122 3.62 16.28 5.33
C TYR A 122 4.70 17.27 4.87
N LEU A 123 4.65 18.53 5.31
CA LEU A 123 5.62 19.55 4.92
C LEU A 123 7.03 19.25 5.45
N MET A 124 7.15 18.73 6.68
CA MET A 124 8.43 18.26 7.22
C MET A 124 8.98 17.10 6.38
N LEU A 125 8.17 16.07 6.12
CA LEU A 125 8.57 14.93 5.30
C LEU A 125 8.99 15.35 3.88
N TRP A 126 8.23 16.26 3.26
CA TRP A 126 8.55 16.75 1.93
C TRP A 126 9.82 17.60 1.91
N SER A 127 10.07 18.40 2.95
CA SER A 127 11.31 19.16 3.12
C SER A 127 12.52 18.23 3.10
N ASP A 128 12.49 17.14 3.88
CA ASP A 128 13.55 16.14 3.91
C ASP A 128 13.76 15.48 2.54
N CYS A 129 12.67 15.04 1.90
CA CYS A 129 12.71 14.46 0.56
C CYS A 129 13.33 15.45 -0.45
N SER A 130 12.93 16.72 -0.40
CA SER A 130 13.36 17.74 -1.36
C SER A 130 14.82 18.12 -1.20
N THR A 131 15.32 18.16 0.03
CA THR A 131 16.73 18.42 0.34
C THR A 131 17.63 17.29 -0.14
N ALA A 132 17.15 16.04 -0.05
CA ALA A 132 17.89 14.87 -0.52
C ALA A 132 17.89 14.73 -2.05
N LEU A 133 16.99 15.41 -2.77
CA LEU A 133 16.89 15.31 -4.22
C LEU A 133 17.92 16.22 -4.92
N PRO A 134 18.75 15.68 -5.84
CA PRO A 134 19.72 16.50 -6.56
C PRO A 134 19.07 17.61 -7.40
N ALA A 135 19.64 18.81 -7.30
CA ALA A 135 19.39 19.94 -8.20
C ALA A 135 20.22 19.77 -9.49
N SER A 136 19.77 18.90 -10.39
CA SER A 136 20.23 18.70 -11.78
C SER A 136 21.68 18.26 -12.09
N SER A 137 21.71 17.25 -12.97
CA SER A 137 22.69 16.76 -13.97
C SER A 137 24.19 16.61 -13.72
N ASP A 138 24.88 17.42 -12.93
CA ASP A 138 26.34 17.36 -12.94
C ASP A 138 26.94 16.73 -11.68
N VAL A 139 27.94 15.87 -11.92
CA VAL A 139 28.78 15.14 -10.97
C VAL A 139 28.32 13.71 -10.62
N SER A 140 29.31 12.80 -10.71
CA SER A 140 29.33 11.39 -10.30
C SER A 140 28.24 11.03 -9.27
N LYS A 141 27.14 10.46 -9.75
CA LYS A 141 26.00 10.09 -8.89
C LYS A 141 26.40 8.91 -8.02
N SER A 142 26.38 9.09 -6.71
CA SER A 142 26.42 7.95 -5.79
C SER A 142 25.23 7.01 -6.06
N SER A 143 25.36 5.74 -5.69
CA SER A 143 24.29 4.74 -5.85
C SER A 143 22.95 5.23 -5.26
N ALA A 144 22.97 5.83 -4.07
CA ALA A 144 21.79 6.39 -3.41
C ALA A 144 21.12 7.52 -4.21
N GLN A 145 21.91 8.39 -4.85
CA GLN A 145 21.39 9.51 -5.63
C GLN A 145 20.72 9.05 -6.93
N SER A 146 21.20 7.94 -7.51
CA SER A 146 20.55 7.26 -8.63
C SER A 146 19.18 6.69 -8.24
N LEU A 147 19.09 6.02 -7.10
CA LEU A 147 17.83 5.45 -6.58
C LEU A 147 16.78 6.52 -6.30
N LEU A 148 17.18 7.62 -5.65
CA LEU A 148 16.31 8.78 -5.41
C LEU A 148 15.84 9.42 -6.73
N SER A 149 16.71 9.53 -7.72
CA SER A 149 16.36 10.05 -9.04
C SER A 149 15.28 9.17 -9.71
N ARG A 150 15.37 7.84 -9.57
CA ARG A 150 14.37 6.90 -10.08
C ARG A 150 13.03 7.00 -9.34
N ALA A 151 13.04 7.21 -8.03
CA ALA A 151 11.81 7.36 -7.23
C ALA A 151 11.14 8.75 -7.34
N ARG A 152 11.86 9.76 -7.85
CA ARG A 152 11.38 11.15 -7.94
C ARG A 152 10.01 11.31 -8.61
N PRO A 153 9.68 10.65 -9.74
CA PRO A 153 8.35 10.78 -10.34
C PRO A 153 7.24 10.33 -9.39
N LYS A 154 7.43 9.20 -8.72
CA LYS A 154 6.47 8.63 -7.77
C LYS A 154 6.33 9.47 -6.49
N LEU A 155 7.44 10.02 -5.98
CA LEU A 155 7.41 10.97 -4.87
C LEU A 155 6.63 12.25 -5.23
N ASN A 156 6.81 12.78 -6.45
CA ASN A 156 6.06 13.94 -6.93
C ASN A 156 4.57 13.65 -7.15
N ASP A 157 4.23 12.43 -7.58
CA ASP A 157 2.84 11.97 -7.69
C ASP A 157 2.18 11.94 -6.31
N TYR A 158 2.81 11.31 -5.30
CA TYR A 158 2.34 11.37 -3.90
C TYR A 158 2.19 12.82 -3.40
N ARG A 159 3.21 13.66 -3.63
CA ARG A 159 3.16 15.09 -3.27
C ARG A 159 1.92 15.77 -3.83
N THR A 160 1.62 15.57 -5.11
CA THR A 160 0.48 16.19 -5.79
C THR A 160 -0.84 15.72 -5.17
N ARG A 161 -0.96 14.40 -4.98
CA ARG A 161 -2.12 13.74 -4.37
C ARG A 161 -2.41 14.26 -2.97
N ILE A 162 -1.39 14.28 -2.11
CA ILE A 162 -1.50 14.76 -0.73
C ILE A 162 -1.95 16.21 -0.71
N ARG A 163 -1.35 17.09 -1.54
CA ARG A 163 -1.74 18.51 -1.60
C ARG A 163 -3.19 18.70 -1.99
N ILE A 164 -3.70 17.90 -2.91
CA ILE A 164 -5.10 18.03 -3.32
C ILE A 164 -6.04 17.53 -2.22
N LEU A 165 -5.74 16.39 -1.59
CA LEU A 165 -6.49 15.87 -0.45
C LEU A 165 -6.53 16.88 0.71
N LEU A 166 -5.38 17.46 1.09
CA LEU A 166 -5.31 18.52 2.11
C LEU A 166 -6.10 19.77 1.70
N SER A 167 -6.08 20.13 0.41
CA SER A 167 -6.88 21.24 -0.11
C SER A 167 -8.39 20.96 -0.06
N GLN A 168 -8.81 19.70 -0.23
CA GLN A 168 -10.21 19.29 -0.07
C GLN A 168 -10.65 19.37 1.39
N LEU A 169 -9.83 18.90 2.32
CA LEU A 169 -10.12 18.95 3.77
C LEU A 169 -10.30 20.38 4.30
N LYS A 170 -9.75 21.38 3.60
CA LYS A 170 -9.94 22.81 3.90
C LYS A 170 -11.28 23.38 3.40
N ARG A 171 -12.07 22.61 2.64
CA ARG A 171 -13.38 23.01 2.11
C ARG A 171 -14.50 22.35 2.93
N PRO A 172 -15.72 22.91 2.91
CA PRO A 172 -16.88 22.23 3.49
C PRO A 172 -17.13 20.91 2.76
N LEU A 173 -17.23 19.81 3.50
CA LEU A 173 -17.51 18.46 3.01
C LEU A 173 -18.59 17.82 3.87
N LEU A 174 -19.22 16.75 3.40
CA LEU A 174 -19.98 15.87 4.28
C LEU A 174 -19.00 15.12 5.20
N PHE A 175 -19.45 14.73 6.39
CA PHE A 175 -18.58 14.04 7.36
C PHE A 175 -17.86 12.83 6.75
N ASN A 176 -18.60 11.96 6.05
CA ASN A 176 -18.03 10.78 5.40
C ASN A 176 -17.01 11.11 4.31
N GLU A 177 -17.24 12.17 3.54
CA GLU A 177 -16.29 12.65 2.53
C GLU A 177 -15.01 13.19 3.18
N ALA A 178 -15.15 13.93 4.29
CA ALA A 178 -14.02 14.45 5.06
C ALA A 178 -13.18 13.31 5.66
N ILE A 179 -13.80 12.29 6.26
CA ILE A 179 -13.09 11.12 6.80
C ILE A 179 -12.41 10.33 5.67
N HIS A 180 -13.08 10.13 4.54
CA HIS A 180 -12.47 9.46 3.39
C HIS A 180 -11.24 10.22 2.87
N SER A 181 -11.34 11.54 2.64
CA SER A 181 -10.21 12.37 2.22
C SER A 181 -9.08 12.41 3.26
N TRP A 182 -9.42 12.36 4.54
CA TRP A 182 -8.46 12.27 5.65
C TRP A 182 -7.65 10.97 5.60
N VAL A 183 -8.32 9.81 5.56
CA VAL A 183 -7.68 8.50 5.48
C VAL A 183 -6.83 8.37 4.21
N CYS A 184 -7.32 8.90 3.09
CA CYS A 184 -6.55 8.95 1.85
C CYS A 184 -5.29 9.80 1.98
N ALA A 185 -5.34 10.95 2.68
CA ALA A 185 -4.18 11.79 2.90
C ALA A 185 -3.13 11.07 3.76
N GLN A 186 -3.55 10.50 4.89
CA GLN A 186 -2.68 9.69 5.76
C GLN A 186 -2.00 8.55 4.98
N ARG A 187 -2.77 7.79 4.20
CA ARG A 187 -2.25 6.71 3.36
C ARG A 187 -1.17 7.18 2.39
N ASN A 188 -1.42 8.27 1.67
CA ASN A 188 -0.45 8.76 0.68
C ASN A 188 0.81 9.29 1.38
N ILE A 189 0.70 9.91 2.57
CA ILE A 189 1.85 10.34 3.37
C ILE A 189 2.68 9.14 3.83
N LEU A 190 2.03 8.12 4.42
CA LEU A 190 2.69 6.88 4.87
C LEU A 190 3.43 6.18 3.72
N GLN A 191 2.79 6.07 2.55
CA GLN A 191 3.41 5.45 1.39
C GLN A 191 4.58 6.28 0.82
N MET A 192 4.48 7.61 0.85
CA MET A 192 5.57 8.50 0.45
C MET A 192 6.77 8.36 1.38
N GLU A 193 6.54 8.34 2.69
CA GLU A 193 7.58 8.13 3.72
C GLU A 193 8.24 6.75 3.58
N ALA A 194 7.44 5.71 3.35
CA ALA A 194 7.93 4.35 3.14
C ALA A 194 8.77 4.26 1.87
N LEU A 195 8.34 4.88 0.76
CA LEU A 195 9.13 4.96 -0.47
C LEU A 195 10.46 5.69 -0.25
N TYR A 196 10.43 6.83 0.42
CA TYR A 196 11.64 7.59 0.76
C TYR A 196 12.60 6.78 1.63
N THR A 197 12.08 6.12 2.67
CA THR A 197 12.85 5.23 3.56
C THR A 197 13.45 4.05 2.79
N TRP A 198 12.68 3.47 1.89
CA TRP A 198 13.13 2.36 1.06
C TRP A 198 14.36 2.75 0.23
N VAL A 199 14.25 3.83 -0.56
CA VAL A 199 15.33 4.23 -1.48
C VAL A 199 16.56 4.82 -0.80
N THR A 200 16.40 5.45 0.36
CA THR A 200 17.52 6.06 1.10
C THR A 200 18.22 5.08 2.03
N SER A 201 17.47 4.15 2.62
CA SER A 201 17.98 3.34 3.73
C SER A 201 18.00 1.84 3.45
N VAL A 202 17.03 1.30 2.72
CA VAL A 202 16.87 -0.16 2.58
C VAL A 202 17.46 -0.66 1.28
N GLU A 203 17.01 -0.12 0.15
CA GLU A 203 17.42 -0.51 -1.19
C GLU A 203 18.95 -0.44 -1.43
N PRO A 204 19.68 0.59 -0.97
CA PRO A 204 21.14 0.66 -1.17
C PRO A 204 21.91 -0.52 -0.60
N ARG A 205 21.31 -1.27 0.33
CA ARG A 205 21.91 -2.41 1.02
C ARG A 205 21.22 -3.73 0.71
N TRP A 206 20.18 -3.72 -0.14
CA TRP A 206 19.31 -4.87 -0.40
C TRP A 206 20.07 -6.08 -0.94
N ASP A 207 21.02 -5.85 -1.85
CA ASP A 207 21.86 -6.91 -2.43
C ASP A 207 23.27 -6.94 -1.85
N THR A 208 23.59 -6.09 -0.88
CA THR A 208 24.93 -6.08 -0.27
C THR A 208 25.07 -7.29 0.66
N PRO A 209 26.07 -8.17 0.46
CA PRO A 209 26.36 -9.25 1.40
C PRO A 209 26.92 -8.65 2.69
N SER A 210 26.05 -8.26 3.62
CA SER A 210 26.46 -7.78 4.93
C SER A 210 26.67 -8.97 5.86
N PRO A 211 27.79 -9.02 6.63
CA PRO A 211 28.04 -10.09 7.59
C PRO A 211 27.06 -9.98 8.76
N ILE A 212 25.88 -10.62 8.65
CA ILE A 212 24.87 -10.90 9.69
C ILE A 212 24.78 -9.86 10.82
N ALA A 213 24.96 -8.57 10.51
CA ALA A 213 24.65 -7.52 11.45
C ALA A 213 23.14 -7.43 11.40
N LYS A 214 22.48 -8.20 12.27
CA LYS A 214 21.02 -8.15 12.46
C LYS A 214 20.69 -6.70 12.75
N HIS A 215 20.16 -5.99 11.76
CA HIS A 215 19.65 -4.65 12.00
C HIS A 215 18.58 -4.76 13.09
N ALA A 216 18.54 -3.76 13.96
CA ALA A 216 17.42 -3.66 14.89
C ALA A 216 16.11 -3.76 14.10
N ILE A 217 15.19 -4.55 14.62
CA ILE A 217 13.89 -4.75 13.98
C ILE A 217 13.25 -3.37 13.84
N ARG A 218 12.94 -3.01 12.60
CA ARG A 218 12.23 -1.77 12.29
C ARG A 218 10.81 -1.91 12.77
N ASP A 219 10.28 -0.83 13.34
CA ASP A 219 8.86 -0.79 13.69
C ASP A 219 8.01 -0.43 12.47
N VAL A 220 7.91 -1.40 11.57
CA VAL A 220 7.24 -1.28 10.27
C VAL A 220 6.27 -2.45 10.06
N VAL A 221 5.35 -2.31 9.11
CA VAL A 221 4.31 -3.29 8.78
C VAL A 221 4.88 -4.67 8.43
N GLY A 222 6.01 -4.74 7.73
CA GLY A 222 6.65 -6.00 7.35
C GLY A 222 6.05 -6.66 6.12
N ALA A 223 6.43 -7.91 5.87
CA ALA A 223 6.00 -8.64 4.67
C ALA A 223 5.81 -10.14 4.90
N LEU A 224 4.94 -10.72 4.07
CA LEU A 224 4.69 -12.14 3.92
C LEU A 224 5.48 -12.64 2.69
N THR A 225 6.14 -13.79 2.74
CA THR A 225 6.77 -14.36 1.54
C THR A 225 6.82 -15.88 1.60
N GLU A 226 6.75 -16.52 0.44
CA GLU A 226 6.99 -17.97 0.27
C GLU A 226 8.41 -18.28 -0.22
N ARG A 227 9.20 -17.24 -0.50
CA ARG A 227 10.52 -17.33 -1.11
C ARG A 227 11.64 -17.12 -0.07
N ALA A 228 12.51 -18.11 0.06
CA ALA A 228 13.58 -18.08 1.07
C ALA A 228 14.60 -16.94 0.86
N ASP A 229 14.90 -16.60 -0.39
CA ASP A 229 15.79 -15.50 -0.76
C ASP A 229 15.22 -14.14 -0.35
N GLU A 230 13.91 -13.94 -0.54
CA GLU A 230 13.22 -12.73 -0.08
C GLU A 230 13.16 -12.66 1.44
N ALA A 231 12.84 -13.77 2.11
CA ALA A 231 12.80 -13.85 3.55
C ALA A 231 14.16 -13.48 4.18
N GLU A 232 15.25 -13.94 3.57
CA GLU A 232 16.59 -13.59 3.99
C GLU A 232 16.91 -12.10 3.80
N LYS A 233 16.58 -11.51 2.65
CA LYS A 233 16.79 -10.07 2.42
C LYS A 233 15.98 -9.21 3.38
N LEU A 234 14.70 -9.53 3.60
CA LEU A 234 13.83 -8.84 4.55
C LEU A 234 14.38 -8.92 5.98
N PHE A 235 14.75 -10.13 6.41
CA PHE A 235 15.34 -10.37 7.72
C PHE A 235 16.63 -9.56 7.93
N ARG A 236 17.54 -9.57 6.94
CA ARG A 236 18.79 -8.79 6.97
C ARG A 236 18.55 -7.29 7.01
N ALA A 237 17.50 -6.81 6.33
CA ALA A 237 17.08 -5.41 6.33
C ALA A 237 16.42 -4.96 7.66
N GLY A 238 16.19 -5.90 8.60
CA GLY A 238 15.48 -5.64 9.85
C GLY A 238 13.98 -5.47 9.66
N ILE A 239 13.42 -5.93 8.53
CA ILE A 239 12.00 -5.84 8.24
C ILE A 239 11.30 -7.07 8.84
N PRO A 240 10.20 -6.91 9.62
CA PRO A 240 9.39 -8.02 10.08
C PRO A 240 8.99 -8.94 8.94
N VAL A 241 9.25 -10.24 9.07
CA VAL A 241 8.95 -11.22 8.02
C VAL A 241 8.19 -12.41 8.57
N TRP A 242 7.21 -12.86 7.81
CA TRP A 242 6.49 -14.11 8.02
C TRP A 242 6.68 -14.98 6.78
N TYR A 243 7.39 -16.09 6.97
CA TYR A 243 7.82 -17.00 5.91
C TYR A 243 6.87 -18.20 5.83
N PHE A 244 6.27 -18.38 4.65
CA PHE A 244 5.32 -19.44 4.34
C PHE A 244 6.06 -20.64 3.75
N GLN A 245 5.75 -21.81 4.27
CA GLN A 245 6.38 -23.06 3.84
C GLN A 245 5.32 -24.15 3.72
N LYS A 246 5.56 -25.10 2.81
CA LYS A 246 4.68 -26.27 2.66
C LYS A 246 4.81 -27.19 3.86
N LEU A 247 3.70 -27.76 4.31
CA LEU A 247 3.71 -28.79 5.34
C LEU A 247 4.59 -29.97 4.91
N GLY A 248 5.30 -30.54 5.88
CA GLY A 248 6.33 -31.57 5.69
C GLY A 248 7.77 -31.01 5.63
N ALA A 249 7.95 -29.70 5.37
CA ALA A 249 9.27 -29.06 5.51
C ALA A 249 9.58 -28.66 6.98
N GLU A 250 8.60 -28.78 7.87
CA GLU A 250 8.70 -28.41 9.29
C GLU A 250 9.73 -29.24 10.07
N ASP A 251 9.96 -30.50 9.69
CA ASP A 251 10.94 -31.38 10.34
C ASP A 251 12.38 -30.87 10.19
N PHE A 252 12.61 -30.05 9.17
CA PHE A 252 13.90 -29.41 8.88
C PHE A 252 13.94 -27.95 9.34
N THR A 253 12.82 -27.41 9.83
CA THR A 253 12.71 -26.02 10.25
C THR A 253 12.70 -25.91 11.76
N ARG A 254 13.78 -25.36 12.32
CA ARG A 254 13.83 -25.08 13.75
C ARG A 254 12.91 -23.91 14.09
N VAL A 255 11.95 -24.14 14.98
CA VAL A 255 11.04 -23.12 15.52
C VAL A 255 11.10 -23.14 17.03
N ALA A 256 11.41 -22.00 17.65
CA ALA A 256 11.57 -21.90 19.10
C ALA A 256 10.23 -22.06 19.84
N ARG A 257 9.12 -21.58 19.26
CA ARG A 257 7.77 -21.72 19.83
C ARG A 257 6.72 -21.95 18.75
N TRP A 258 6.13 -23.13 18.73
CA TRP A 258 4.94 -23.40 17.93
C TRP A 258 3.67 -22.92 18.64
N SER A 259 2.75 -22.35 17.87
CA SER A 259 1.39 -22.03 18.31
C SER A 259 0.59 -23.33 18.43
N THR A 260 -0.05 -23.54 19.57
CA THR A 260 -0.95 -24.68 19.83
C THR A 260 -2.28 -24.15 20.36
N GLU A 261 -3.32 -25.00 20.39
CA GLU A 261 -4.62 -24.65 20.99
C GLU A 261 -4.48 -24.22 22.46
N THR A 262 -3.60 -24.90 23.22
CA THR A 262 -3.36 -24.62 24.64
C THR A 262 -2.38 -23.48 24.89
N ASN A 263 -1.59 -23.08 23.89
CA ASN A 263 -0.61 -22.01 24.00
C ASN A 263 -0.52 -21.24 22.66
N PRO A 264 -1.56 -20.45 22.34
CA PRO A 264 -1.61 -19.75 21.06
C PRO A 264 -0.55 -18.65 21.03
N VAL A 265 0.20 -18.58 19.92
CA VAL A 265 1.03 -17.40 19.64
C VAL A 265 0.10 -16.27 19.20
N PRO A 266 0.17 -15.09 19.83
CA PRO A 266 -0.71 -13.99 19.45
C PRO A 266 -0.41 -13.52 18.02
N PHE A 267 -1.46 -13.09 17.32
CA PHE A 267 -1.32 -12.35 16.08
C PHE A 267 -0.87 -10.92 16.36
N ARG A 268 -0.19 -10.31 15.39
CA ARG A 268 0.17 -8.90 15.43
C ARG A 268 -1.12 -8.07 15.47
N GLN A 269 -1.34 -7.37 16.58
CA GLN A 269 -2.59 -6.65 16.84
C GLN A 269 -2.59 -5.28 16.17
N LEU A 270 -3.68 -4.96 15.47
CA LEU A 270 -3.95 -3.60 14.97
C LEU A 270 -4.40 -2.68 16.10
N ASP A 271 -4.44 -1.36 15.83
CA ASP A 271 -5.07 -0.38 16.72
C ASP A 271 -6.51 -0.78 17.03
N PRO A 272 -6.92 -0.88 18.31
CA PRO A 272 -8.32 -1.12 18.66
C PRO A 272 -9.28 -0.09 18.05
N ARG A 273 -8.79 1.10 17.68
CA ARG A 273 -9.55 2.14 16.96
C ARG A 273 -9.76 1.81 15.48
N VAL A 274 -8.96 0.91 14.90
CA VAL A 274 -9.09 0.44 13.52
C VAL A 274 -10.09 -0.71 13.46
N SER A 275 -11.21 -0.48 12.78
CA SER A 275 -12.31 -1.44 12.68
C SER A 275 -12.20 -2.28 11.42
N LEU A 276 -12.05 -3.59 11.56
CA LEU A 276 -12.10 -4.53 10.42
C LEU A 276 -13.53 -4.82 9.93
N ALA A 277 -14.56 -4.20 10.52
CA ALA A 277 -15.95 -4.41 10.16
C ALA A 277 -16.29 -3.80 8.79
N ASP A 278 -17.18 -4.48 8.06
CA ASP A 278 -17.78 -3.90 6.86
C ASP A 278 -18.64 -2.67 7.21
N ALA A 279 -18.73 -1.73 6.27
CA ALA A 279 -19.74 -0.68 6.34
C ALA A 279 -21.15 -1.28 6.24
N ASP A 280 -22.16 -0.52 6.67
CA ASP A 280 -23.58 -0.88 6.50
C ASP A 280 -24.30 0.19 5.66
N PRO A 281 -24.67 -0.10 4.40
CA PRO A 281 -24.44 -1.36 3.67
C PRO A 281 -22.95 -1.56 3.28
N PRO A 282 -22.51 -2.81 3.00
CA PRO A 282 -21.13 -3.08 2.62
C PRO A 282 -20.71 -2.38 1.32
N HIS A 283 -19.48 -1.88 1.27
CA HIS A 283 -18.91 -1.32 0.05
C HIS A 283 -18.74 -2.39 -1.05
N PRO A 284 -18.78 -1.99 -2.34
CA PRO A 284 -18.57 -2.90 -3.45
C PRO A 284 -17.23 -3.64 -3.36
N THR A 285 -17.21 -4.88 -3.83
CA THR A 285 -15.95 -5.62 -3.97
C THR A 285 -15.17 -5.06 -5.16
N ILE A 286 -13.97 -4.55 -4.90
CA ILE A 286 -13.10 -3.91 -5.91
C ILE A 286 -12.11 -4.89 -6.54
N PHE A 287 -11.83 -6.00 -5.87
CA PHE A 287 -10.94 -7.03 -6.36
C PHE A 287 -11.35 -8.40 -5.83
N HIS A 288 -11.24 -9.42 -6.69
CA HIS A 288 -11.38 -10.82 -6.33
C HIS A 288 -10.28 -11.63 -7.00
N GLY A 289 -9.49 -12.36 -6.21
CA GLY A 289 -8.35 -13.13 -6.71
C GLY A 289 -7.32 -13.43 -5.65
N THR A 290 -6.18 -13.99 -6.06
CA THR A 290 -5.04 -14.24 -5.16
C THR A 290 -4.26 -12.95 -4.90
N LEU A 291 -3.58 -12.89 -3.75
CA LEU A 291 -2.85 -11.70 -3.34
C LEU A 291 -1.47 -11.52 -4.00
N GLU A 292 -0.96 -12.52 -4.69
CA GLU A 292 0.28 -12.38 -5.46
C GLU A 292 0.14 -11.42 -6.66
N CYS A 293 -1.09 -11.03 -6.99
CA CYS A 293 -1.36 -10.17 -8.14
C CYS A 293 -1.22 -8.69 -7.79
N SER A 294 -0.26 -7.99 -8.39
CA SER A 294 -0.09 -6.53 -8.28
C SER A 294 -1.36 -5.74 -8.67
N LYS A 295 -2.26 -6.33 -9.48
CA LYS A 295 -3.56 -5.76 -9.87
C LYS A 295 -4.43 -5.35 -8.68
N ARG A 296 -4.27 -5.98 -7.50
CA ARG A 296 -5.02 -5.60 -6.29
C ARG A 296 -4.68 -4.18 -5.83
N TYR A 297 -3.40 -3.79 -5.90
CA TYR A 297 -2.96 -2.46 -5.48
C TYR A 297 -3.42 -1.41 -6.50
N THR A 298 -3.46 -1.76 -7.78
CA THR A 298 -4.09 -0.92 -8.80
C THR A 298 -5.58 -0.74 -8.50
N ALA A 299 -6.33 -1.81 -8.21
CA ALA A 299 -7.75 -1.73 -7.87
C ALA A 299 -8.00 -0.87 -6.62
N MET A 300 -7.19 -1.02 -5.57
CA MET A 300 -7.27 -0.18 -4.37
C MET A 300 -7.00 1.29 -4.69
N ALA A 301 -5.95 1.58 -5.46
CA ALA A 301 -5.61 2.94 -5.84
C ALA A 301 -6.69 3.58 -6.73
N GLU A 302 -7.26 2.83 -7.67
CA GLU A 302 -8.38 3.30 -8.50
C GLU A 302 -9.64 3.54 -7.67
N CYS A 303 -9.95 2.66 -6.70
CA CYS A 303 -11.07 2.84 -5.79
C CYS A 303 -10.97 4.18 -5.04
N ILE A 304 -9.81 4.42 -4.41
CA ILE A 304 -9.50 5.67 -3.72
C ILE A 304 -9.65 6.86 -4.68
N TRP A 305 -9.05 6.79 -5.87
CA TRP A 305 -9.04 7.96 -6.77
C TRP A 305 -10.39 8.31 -7.35
N ARG A 306 -11.23 7.32 -7.65
CA ARG A 306 -12.59 7.58 -8.15
C ARG A 306 -13.45 8.30 -7.12
N GLN A 307 -13.22 8.05 -5.84
CA GLN A 307 -13.96 8.69 -4.76
C GLN A 307 -13.46 10.12 -4.47
N VAL A 308 -12.15 10.34 -4.54
CA VAL A 308 -11.56 11.68 -4.34
C VAL A 308 -11.82 12.62 -5.53
N TYR A 309 -11.92 12.08 -6.76
CA TYR A 309 -12.19 12.86 -7.98
C TYR A 309 -13.33 12.26 -8.81
N PRO A 310 -14.60 12.55 -8.46
CA PRO A 310 -15.73 12.11 -9.26
C PRO A 310 -15.67 12.66 -10.70
N SER A 311 -15.04 13.82 -10.92
CA SER A 311 -14.89 14.43 -12.25
C SER A 311 -14.00 13.64 -13.21
N SER A 312 -13.13 12.74 -12.74
CA SER A 312 -12.36 11.85 -13.62
C SER A 312 -13.22 10.76 -14.26
N LEU A 313 -14.43 10.51 -13.76
CA LEU A 313 -15.41 9.59 -14.35
C LEU A 313 -16.06 10.16 -15.62
N TRP A 314 -16.08 11.49 -15.78
CA TRP A 314 -16.80 12.16 -16.87
C TRP A 314 -15.92 12.50 -18.08
N SER A 315 -14.60 12.27 -17.98
CA SER A 315 -13.72 12.32 -19.15
C SER A 315 -13.54 10.89 -19.67
N SER A 316 -14.16 10.58 -20.81
CA SER A 316 -14.00 9.34 -21.58
C SER A 316 -12.57 9.08 -22.09
N ASN A 317 -11.60 9.90 -21.69
CA ASN A 317 -10.19 9.72 -21.99
C ASN A 317 -9.53 9.06 -20.78
N ASN A 318 -9.08 7.82 -20.98
CA ASN A 318 -8.23 6.94 -20.15
C ASN A 318 -7.17 7.66 -19.27
N THR A 319 -7.60 8.49 -18.33
CA THR A 319 -6.81 8.86 -17.16
C THR A 319 -7.01 7.74 -16.15
N HIS A 320 -6.55 6.54 -16.54
CA HIS A 320 -6.13 5.57 -15.54
C HIS A 320 -5.21 6.33 -14.59
N SER A 321 -5.42 6.17 -13.29
CA SER A 321 -4.45 6.65 -12.32
C SER A 321 -3.08 6.21 -12.81
N ASN A 322 -2.17 7.13 -13.10
CA ASN A 322 -0.79 6.83 -13.54
C ASN A 322 0.04 6.16 -12.41
N VAL A 323 -0.61 5.41 -11.53
CA VAL A 323 -0.01 4.40 -10.68
C VAL A 323 0.44 3.25 -11.58
N GLN A 324 1.48 3.52 -12.35
CA GLN A 324 2.25 2.47 -12.99
C GLN A 324 3.12 1.86 -11.90
N PHE A 325 2.83 0.62 -11.55
CA PHE A 325 3.81 -0.21 -10.87
C PHE A 325 4.80 -0.66 -11.94
N ASP A 326 6.09 -0.36 -11.74
CA ASP A 326 7.14 -0.70 -12.69
C ASP A 326 7.17 -2.23 -12.89
N ASN A 327 6.73 -2.69 -14.05
CA ASN A 327 6.80 -4.09 -14.47
C ASN A 327 8.17 -4.43 -15.09
N SER A 328 9.25 -3.88 -14.54
CA SER A 328 10.61 -4.10 -15.06
C SER A 328 11.44 -4.92 -14.07
N SER A 329 11.10 -6.21 -13.91
CA SER A 329 12.05 -7.21 -13.43
C SER A 329 12.92 -7.66 -14.60
N SER A 330 14.19 -7.26 -14.58
CA SER A 330 15.26 -7.75 -15.43
C SER A 330 15.42 -9.27 -15.29
N ALA A 331 14.89 -10.02 -16.27
CA ALA A 331 15.32 -11.39 -16.51
C ALA A 331 16.68 -11.36 -17.21
N SER A 332 17.72 -11.82 -16.52
CA SER A 332 19.01 -12.11 -17.13
C SER A 332 18.85 -13.25 -18.13
N HIS A 333 18.84 -12.93 -19.42
CA HIS A 333 18.85 -13.91 -20.50
C HIS A 333 20.24 -14.56 -20.63
N THR A 334 20.35 -15.83 -20.26
CA THR A 334 21.25 -16.77 -20.92
C THR A 334 20.74 -17.03 -22.34
N ALA A 335 21.57 -16.71 -23.33
CA ALA A 335 21.28 -16.88 -24.75
C ALA A 335 21.18 -18.36 -25.16
N PRO A 336 20.33 -18.69 -26.15
CA PRO A 336 20.58 -19.80 -27.04
C PRO A 336 20.94 -19.32 -28.46
N LYS A 337 21.74 -20.16 -29.11
CA LYS A 337 22.38 -19.99 -30.41
C LYS A 337 21.38 -19.87 -31.57
N LYS A 338 21.84 -19.16 -32.60
CA LYS A 338 21.31 -19.08 -33.98
C LYS A 338 20.82 -20.41 -34.55
N LEU A 339 19.72 -20.35 -35.31
CA LEU A 339 19.57 -21.09 -36.56
C LEU A 339 18.69 -20.28 -37.55
N ASP A 340 19.11 -20.32 -38.81
CA ASP A 340 18.69 -19.45 -39.92
C ASP A 340 17.36 -19.84 -40.61
N ALA A 341 16.89 -18.86 -41.42
CA ALA A 341 16.22 -18.99 -42.72
C ALA A 341 14.68 -18.91 -42.83
N ALA A 342 14.25 -17.72 -43.27
CA ALA A 342 13.43 -17.42 -44.46
C ALA A 342 12.06 -18.08 -44.70
N LEU A 343 11.01 -17.27 -44.86
CA LEU A 343 10.29 -17.05 -46.15
C LEU A 343 9.08 -16.08 -46.02
N LEU A 344 9.10 -15.06 -46.89
CA LEU A 344 8.03 -14.36 -47.64
C LEU A 344 6.57 -14.30 -47.14
N GLY A 345 5.99 -13.09 -47.26
CA GLY A 345 4.55 -12.91 -47.50
C GLY A 345 4.07 -11.47 -47.32
N ALA A 346 3.71 -10.81 -48.43
CA ALA A 346 3.36 -9.39 -48.55
C ALA A 346 1.84 -9.11 -48.47
N CYS A 347 1.50 -7.80 -48.59
CA CYS A 347 0.18 -7.15 -48.78
C CYS A 347 -0.54 -6.72 -47.48
N GLY A 348 -1.12 -5.52 -47.34
CA GLY A 348 -1.33 -4.37 -48.22
C GLY A 348 -2.48 -3.49 -47.67
N SER A 349 -2.43 -2.17 -47.93
CA SER A 349 -3.48 -1.11 -47.80
C SER A 349 -4.11 -0.84 -46.41
N SER A 350 -3.99 0.34 -45.80
CA SER A 350 -4.47 1.70 -46.16
C SER A 350 -5.99 1.82 -46.26
N GLY A 351 -6.61 2.41 -45.24
CA GLY A 351 -8.00 2.87 -45.25
C GLY A 351 -8.31 3.79 -44.08
N SER A 352 -8.18 5.11 -44.31
CA SER A 352 -8.71 6.15 -43.41
C SER A 352 -10.24 6.11 -43.41
N SER A 353 -10.86 6.22 -42.23
CA SER A 353 -12.27 6.58 -42.11
C SER A 353 -12.45 7.60 -41.00
N VAL A 354 -12.92 8.77 -41.42
CA VAL A 354 -13.41 9.87 -40.60
C VAL A 354 -14.79 9.49 -40.12
N LEU A 355 -15.00 9.42 -38.80
CA LEU A 355 -16.32 9.30 -38.20
C LEU A 355 -16.71 10.62 -37.54
N LEU A 356 -17.59 11.35 -38.22
CA LEU A 356 -18.42 12.42 -37.68
C LEU A 356 -19.47 11.80 -36.74
N LEU A 357 -19.40 12.12 -35.45
CA LEU A 357 -20.44 11.76 -34.48
C LEU A 357 -21.39 12.95 -34.30
N THR A 358 -22.58 12.80 -34.85
CA THR A 358 -23.78 13.61 -34.59
C THR A 358 -24.36 13.25 -33.22
N ILE A 359 -24.69 14.27 -32.43
CA ILE A 359 -25.32 14.16 -31.10
C ILE A 359 -26.86 14.10 -31.27
N PRO A 360 -27.57 13.12 -30.68
CA PRO A 360 -29.00 13.24 -30.43
C PRO A 360 -29.25 13.67 -28.97
N SER A 361 -29.90 14.81 -28.82
CA SER A 361 -30.51 15.31 -27.59
C SER A 361 -31.63 14.36 -27.14
N LEU A 362 -31.58 13.86 -25.91
CA LEU A 362 -32.71 13.22 -25.23
C LEU A 362 -33.22 14.12 -24.11
N ARG A 363 -34.41 14.68 -24.35
CA ARG A 363 -35.28 15.31 -23.36
C ARG A 363 -35.92 14.21 -22.52
N CYS A 364 -35.74 14.23 -21.20
CA CYS A 364 -36.50 13.40 -20.30
C CYS A 364 -37.67 14.22 -19.73
N ALA A 365 -38.89 13.77 -20.00
CA ALA A 365 -40.12 14.33 -19.48
C ALA A 365 -40.34 13.84 -18.05
N VAL A 366 -40.56 14.78 -17.13
CA VAL A 366 -41.01 14.52 -15.77
C VAL A 366 -42.51 14.20 -15.84
N ARG A 367 -42.91 13.01 -15.38
CA ARG A 367 -44.31 12.70 -15.08
C ARG A 367 -44.45 12.63 -13.56
N VAL A 368 -45.10 13.65 -13.01
CA VAL A 368 -45.57 13.69 -11.63
C VAL A 368 -46.92 12.97 -11.61
N GLU A 369 -47.05 11.93 -10.81
CA GLU A 369 -48.36 11.42 -10.41
C GLU A 369 -48.51 11.65 -8.90
N SER A 370 -49.43 12.55 -8.59
CA SER A 370 -50.00 12.78 -7.28
C SER A 370 -51.22 11.87 -7.10
N VAL A 371 -51.24 11.07 -6.04
CA VAL A 371 -52.19 11.03 -4.91
C VAL A 371 -51.75 9.87 -4.01
#